data_AF-A0A949X811-F1
#
_entry.id   AF-A0A949X811-F1
#
_cell.length_a   1.000
_cell.length_b   1.000
_cell.length_c   1.000
_cell.angle_alpha   90.00
_cell.angle_beta   90.00
_cell.angle_gamma   90.00
#
_symmetry.space_group_name_H-M   'P 1'
#
loop_
_entity.id
_entity.type
_entity.pdbx_description
1 polymer ?
#
loop_
_entity_poly.entity_id
_entity_poly.type
_entity_poly.pdbx_seq_one_letter_code
_entity_poly.pdbx_strand_id
1 'polypeptide(L)'
;MDISDWRTKIDELDRKLVKLLNERAQAAHELGKLKRDIGMPIYEPDRERKVFDNVRRINTGPLSDDDLAGIYERIMKIMRQIQVDEIAPESAKPQKTLPREMND
;
A
#
# COMPACT_ATOMS: atom_id res chain seq x y z
N MET A 1 2.00 -6.65 32.47
CA MET A 1 1.55 -6.72 31.07
C MET A 1 1.00 -8.11 30.84
N ASP A 2 -0.25 -8.20 30.43
CA ASP A 2 -0.94 -9.45 30.16
C ASP A 2 -1.30 -9.60 28.66
N ILE A 3 -2.07 -10.64 28.33
CA ILE A 3 -2.52 -10.90 26.95
C ILE A 3 -3.39 -9.75 26.42
N SER A 4 -4.23 -9.16 27.27
CA SER A 4 -5.13 -8.07 26.86
C SER A 4 -4.32 -6.82 26.51
N ASP A 5 -3.33 -6.47 27.33
CA ASP A 5 -2.44 -5.32 27.07
C ASP A 5 -1.74 -5.45 25.71
N TRP A 6 -1.24 -6.66 25.40
CA TRP A 6 -0.60 -6.92 24.11
C TRP A 6 -1.56 -6.83 22.92
N ARG A 7 -2.81 -7.29 23.07
CA ARG A 7 -3.84 -7.16 22.02
C ARG A 7 -4.18 -5.71 21.75
N THR A 8 -4.37 -4.90 22.80
CA THR A 8 -4.60 -3.45 22.63
C THR A 8 -3.43 -2.78 21.91
N LYS A 9 -2.19 -3.14 22.25
CA LYS A 9 -1.02 -2.63 21.55
C LYS A 9 -0.99 -3.03 20.06
N ILE A 10 -1.39 -4.26 19.73
CA ILE A 10 -1.51 -4.71 18.33
C ILE A 10 -2.58 -3.89 17.60
N ASP A 11 -3.76 -3.71 18.18
CA ASP A 11 -4.84 -2.92 17.57
C ASP A 11 -4.41 -1.46 17.29
N GLU A 12 -3.64 -0.86 18.21
CA GLU A 12 -3.06 0.47 18.02
C GLU A 12 -2.04 0.51 16.87
N LEU A 13 -1.20 -0.51 16.74
CA LEU A 13 -0.25 -0.64 15.64
C LEU A 13 -0.98 -0.83 14.31
N ASP A 14 -2.02 -1.65 14.28
CA ASP A 14 -2.82 -1.90 13.08
C ASP A 14 -3.49 -0.62 12.58
N ARG A 15 -4.01 0.23 13.48
CA ARG A 15 -4.54 1.55 13.11
C ARG A 15 -3.48 2.42 12.43
N LYS A 16 -2.23 2.40 12.92
CA LYS A 16 -1.11 3.14 12.32
C LYS A 16 -0.72 2.55 10.95
N LEU A 17 -0.69 1.22 10.84
CA LEU A 17 -0.42 0.53 9.58
C LEU A 17 -1.46 0.87 8.52
N VAL A 18 -2.75 0.82 8.85
CA VAL A 18 -3.84 1.20 7.94
C VAL A 18 -3.69 2.64 7.47
N LYS A 19 -3.37 3.57 8.37
CA LYS A 19 -3.13 4.98 8.00
C LYS A 19 -1.97 5.10 7.00
N LEU A 20 -0.82 4.49 7.29
CA LEU A 20 0.36 4.53 6.42
C LEU A 20 0.11 3.87 5.06
N LEU A 21 -0.65 2.76 5.03
CA LEU A 21 -1.02 2.08 3.79
C LEU A 21 -1.95 2.96 2.93
N ASN A 22 -2.89 3.68 3.54
CA ASN A 22 -3.76 4.61 2.83
C ASN A 22 -2.99 5.82 2.28
N GLU A 23 -2.06 6.37 3.04
CA GLU A 23 -1.16 7.43 2.55
C GLU A 23 -0.32 6.94 1.36
N ARG A 24 0.22 5.73 1.43
CA ARG A 24 0.96 5.09 0.33
C ARG A 24 0.06 4.83 -0.89
N ALA A 25 -1.19 4.44 -0.69
CA ALA A 25 -2.17 4.25 -1.74
C ALA A 25 -2.51 5.57 -2.45
N GLN A 26 -2.68 6.66 -1.71
CA GLN A 26 -2.88 7.98 -2.30
C GLN A 26 -1.67 8.43 -3.13
N ALA A 27 -0.45 8.17 -2.64
CA ALA A 27 0.76 8.45 -3.43
C ALA A 27 0.80 7.63 -4.74
N ALA A 28 0.39 6.35 -4.69
CA ALA A 28 0.29 5.52 -5.90
C ALA A 28 -0.77 6.05 -6.87
N HIS A 29 -1.90 6.52 -6.36
CA HIS A 29 -2.97 7.14 -7.15
C HIS A 29 -2.48 8.36 -7.94
N GLU A 30 -1.85 9.32 -7.24
CA GLU A 30 -1.30 10.52 -7.89
C GLU A 30 -0.17 10.17 -8.88
N LEU A 31 0.67 9.18 -8.55
CA LEU A 31 1.68 8.69 -9.48
C LEU A 31 1.05 8.09 -10.75
N GLY A 32 -0.07 7.38 -10.61
CA GLY A 32 -0.83 6.82 -11.74
C GLY A 32 -1.35 7.90 -12.69
N LYS A 33 -1.88 9.00 -12.15
CA LYS A 33 -2.30 10.17 -12.95
C LYS A 33 -1.13 10.75 -13.74
N LEU A 34 -0.02 11.03 -13.07
CA LEU A 34 1.16 11.61 -13.71
C LEU A 34 1.68 10.70 -14.84
N LYS A 35 1.74 9.38 -14.59
CA LYS A 35 2.14 8.40 -15.61
C LYS A 35 1.17 8.36 -16.80
N ARG A 36 -0.13 8.46 -16.55
CA ARG A 36 -1.15 8.54 -17.60
C ARG A 36 -0.90 9.74 -18.51
N ASP A 37 -0.67 10.91 -17.92
CA ASP A 37 -0.54 12.18 -18.63
C ASP A 37 0.68 12.18 -19.56
N ILE A 38 1.74 11.45 -19.18
CA ILE A 38 2.98 11.33 -19.98
C ILE A 38 3.08 10.01 -20.78
N GLY A 39 2.04 9.16 -20.75
CA GLY A 39 2.03 7.87 -21.46
C GLY A 39 3.06 6.84 -20.96
N MET A 40 3.47 6.91 -19.70
CA MET A 40 4.48 6.01 -19.12
C MET A 40 3.84 4.71 -18.58
N PRO A 41 4.50 3.54 -18.73
CA PRO A 41 3.97 2.29 -18.20
C PRO A 41 3.88 2.27 -16.66
N ILE A 42 2.89 1.53 -16.15
CA ILE A 42 2.73 1.33 -14.70
C ILE A 42 3.78 0.36 -14.16
N TYR A 43 3.99 -0.76 -14.86
CA TYR A 43 4.91 -1.80 -14.44
C TYR A 43 6.36 -1.47 -14.82
N GLU A 44 7.19 -1.26 -13.81
CA GLU A 44 8.61 -0.93 -13.94
C GLU A 44 9.44 -1.84 -13.01
N PRO A 45 9.92 -2.99 -13.48
CA PRO A 45 10.61 -4.00 -12.65
C PRO A 45 11.77 -3.42 -11.83
N ASP A 46 12.57 -2.54 -12.43
CA ASP A 46 13.72 -1.92 -11.76
C ASP A 46 13.30 -0.97 -10.63
N ARG A 47 12.14 -0.31 -10.78
CA ARG A 47 11.59 0.53 -9.71
C ARG A 47 11.16 -0.34 -8.53
N GLU A 48 10.55 -1.50 -8.79
CA GLU A 48 10.12 -2.43 -7.74
C GLU A 48 11.30 -3.05 -7.00
N ARG A 49 12.34 -3.47 -7.74
CA ARG A 49 13.59 -3.95 -7.17
C ARG A 49 14.17 -2.95 -6.17
N LYS A 50 14.24 -1.67 -6.56
CA LYS A 50 14.68 -0.58 -5.67
C LYS A 50 13.80 -0.41 -4.42
N VAL A 51 12.50 -0.70 -4.49
CA VAL A 51 11.63 -0.70 -3.30
C VAL A 51 12.04 -1.85 -2.37
N PHE A 52 12.17 -3.06 -2.90
CA PHE A 52 12.56 -4.24 -2.10
C PHE A 52 13.94 -4.07 -1.47
N ASP A 53 14.93 -3.60 -2.23
CA ASP A 53 16.28 -3.33 -1.72
C ASP A 53 16.26 -2.29 -0.59
N ASN A 54 15.47 -1.22 -0.75
CA ASN A 54 15.33 -0.22 0.29
C ASN A 54 14.68 -0.79 1.55
N VAL A 55 13.65 -1.62 1.41
CA VAL A 55 12.94 -2.26 2.52
C VAL A 55 13.86 -3.17 3.32
N ARG A 56 14.65 -4.02 2.64
CA ARG A 56 15.67 -4.86 3.28
C ARG A 56 16.72 -4.03 3.99
N ARG A 57 17.22 -2.98 3.34
CA ARG A 57 18.24 -2.09 3.91
C ARG A 57 17.78 -1.38 5.19
N ILE A 58 16.50 -1.05 5.33
CA ILE A 58 15.96 -0.37 6.53
C ILE A 58 15.38 -1.34 7.55
N ASN A 59 15.36 -2.65 7.28
CA ASN A 59 14.87 -3.65 8.20
C ASN A 59 15.84 -3.82 9.36
N THR A 60 15.37 -3.55 10.59
CA THR A 60 16.13 -3.79 11.83
C THR A 60 15.52 -4.91 12.67
N GLY A 61 14.71 -5.77 12.04
CA GLY A 61 13.99 -6.86 12.69
C GLY A 61 12.72 -6.41 13.42
N PRO A 62 12.04 -7.33 14.14
CA PRO A 62 12.36 -8.76 14.29
C PRO A 62 11.96 -9.62 13.08
N LEU A 63 11.34 -9.04 12.04
CA LEU A 63 11.00 -9.75 10.81
C LEU A 63 12.25 -10.09 9.98
N SER A 64 12.25 -11.26 9.35
CA SER A 64 13.27 -11.58 8.36
C SER A 64 13.11 -10.71 7.10
N ASP A 65 14.20 -10.56 6.35
CA ASP A 65 14.16 -9.84 5.06
C ASP A 65 13.21 -10.48 4.05
N ASP A 66 13.06 -11.80 4.10
CA ASP A 66 12.19 -12.55 3.20
C ASP A 66 10.71 -12.37 3.56
N ASP A 67 10.36 -12.44 4.85
CA ASP A 67 8.99 -12.17 5.29
C ASP A 67 8.57 -10.74 4.97
N LEU A 68 9.46 -9.77 5.21
CA LEU A 68 9.21 -8.37 4.92
C LEU A 68 9.11 -8.13 3.40
N ALA A 69 9.93 -8.80 2.59
CA ALA A 69 9.82 -8.77 1.14
C ALA A 69 8.48 -9.32 0.65
N GLY A 70 7.99 -10.44 1.22
CA GLY A 70 6.68 -11.01 0.87
C GLY A 70 5.51 -10.07 1.17
N ILE A 71 5.54 -9.38 2.31
CA ILE A 71 4.55 -8.33 2.65
C ILE A 71 4.60 -7.21 1.60
N TYR A 72 5.80 -6.74 1.27
CA TYR A 72 5.97 -5.65 0.31
C TYR A 72 5.58 -6.04 -1.12
N GLU A 73 5.75 -7.30 -1.51
CA GLU A 73 5.29 -7.79 -2.81
C GLU A 73 3.77 -7.64 -2.93
N ARG A 74 3.03 -8.04 -1.88
CA ARG A 74 1.58 -7.89 -1.85
C ARG A 74 1.16 -6.42 -1.87
N ILE A 75 1.83 -5.59 -1.09
CA ILE A 75 1.61 -4.14 -1.05
C ILE A 75 1.86 -3.51 -2.44
N MET A 76 2.96 -3.87 -3.12
CA MET A 76 3.30 -3.37 -4.46
C MET A 76 2.26 -3.80 -5.50
N LYS A 77 1.81 -5.06 -5.46
CA LYS A 77 0.75 -5.58 -6.33
C LYS A 77 -0.53 -4.74 -6.24
N ILE A 78 -0.97 -4.40 -5.03
CA ILE A 78 -2.16 -3.57 -4.81
C ILE A 78 -1.94 -2.14 -5.35
N MET A 79 -0.78 -1.54 -5.11
CA MET A 79 -0.52 -0.17 -5.61
C MET A 79 -0.40 -0.10 -7.13
N ARG A 80 0.09 -1.16 -7.79
CA ARG A 80 0.01 -1.25 -9.24
C ARG A 80 -1.44 -1.28 -9.71
N GLN A 81 -2.29 -2.08 -9.06
CA GLN A 81 -3.70 -2.15 -9.42
C GLN A 81 -4.38 -0.78 -9.29
N ILE A 82 -4.12 -0.04 -8.21
CA ILE A 82 -4.63 1.33 -8.03
C ILE A 82 -4.21 2.24 -9.19
N GLN A 83 -2.96 2.15 -9.65
CA GLN A 83 -2.50 2.90 -10.82
C GLN A 83 -3.21 2.46 -12.10
N VAL A 84 -3.45 1.15 -12.28
CA VAL A 84 -4.16 0.61 -13.46
C VAL A 84 -5.59 1.11 -13.50
N ASP A 85 -6.28 1.05 -12.35
CA ASP A 85 -7.65 1.53 -12.19
C ASP A 85 -7.74 3.03 -12.41
N GLU A 86 -6.69 3.77 -12.07
CA GLU A 86 -6.58 5.16 -12.45
C GLU A 86 -6.52 5.24 -13.98
N ILE A 87 -5.50 4.69 -14.65
CA ILE A 87 -5.33 4.76 -16.12
C ILE A 87 -6.55 4.27 -16.93
N ALA A 88 -7.38 3.38 -16.37
CA ALA A 88 -8.62 2.95 -17.00
C ALA A 88 -9.55 4.15 -17.36
N PRO A 89 -10.34 4.04 -18.43
CA PRO A 89 -11.34 5.05 -18.78
C PRO A 89 -12.34 5.23 -17.63
N GLU A 90 -12.77 6.47 -17.38
CA GLU A 90 -13.62 6.88 -16.25
C GLU A 90 -14.89 6.03 -16.10
N SER A 91 -15.39 5.45 -17.20
CA SER A 91 -16.54 4.55 -17.26
C SER A 91 -16.33 3.18 -16.59
N ALA A 92 -15.09 2.82 -16.22
CA ALA A 92 -14.72 1.52 -15.65
C ALA A 92 -14.23 1.59 -14.19
N LYS A 93 -14.14 2.80 -13.59
CA LYS A 93 -13.68 2.94 -12.21
C LYS A 93 -14.75 2.45 -11.22
N PRO A 94 -14.42 1.54 -10.27
CA PRO A 94 -15.37 1.14 -9.24
C PRO A 94 -15.71 2.34 -8.34
N GLN A 95 -17.00 2.57 -8.10
CA GLN A 95 -17.45 3.61 -7.17
C GLN A 95 -16.79 3.35 -5.80
N LYS A 96 -15.98 4.29 -5.32
CA LYS A 96 -15.48 4.28 -3.95
C LYS A 96 -16.70 4.24 -3.02
N THR A 97 -17.00 3.08 -2.45
CA THR A 97 -17.85 2.99 -1.28
C THR A 97 -17.08 3.63 -0.14
N LEU A 98 -17.39 4.90 0.13
CA LEU A 98 -17.05 5.53 1.40
C LEU A 98 -17.50 4.59 2.54
N PRO A 99 -16.72 4.46 3.62
CA PRO A 99 -17.19 3.72 4.79
C PRO A 99 -18.57 4.27 5.16
N ARG A 100 -19.57 3.38 5.24
CA ARG A 100 -20.89 3.75 5.79
C ARG A 100 -20.60 4.41 7.13
N GLU A 101 -21.02 5.67 7.28
CA GLU A 101 -21.11 6.29 8.59
C GLU A 101 -21.84 5.29 9.49
N MET A 102 -21.15 4.83 10.53
CA MET A 102 -21.77 4.08 11.62
C MET A 102 -22.75 5.04 12.26
N ASN A 103 -24.02 4.97 11.85
CA ASN A 103 -25.10 5.57 12.60
C ASN A 103 -25.34 4.71 13.84
N ASP A 104 -25.21 5.40 14.98
CA ASP A 104 -25.58 5.06 16.38
C ASP A 104 -24.74 4.02 17.13
#